data_AF-A0A2G1VKP3-F1
#
_entry.id   AF-A0A2G1VKP3-F1
#
_cell.length_a   1.000
_cell.length_b   1.000
_cell.length_c   1.000
_cell.angle_alpha   90.00
_cell.angle_beta   90.00
_cell.angle_gamma   90.00
#
_symmetry.space_group_name_H-M   'P 1'
#
loop_
_entity.id
_entity.type
_entity.pdbx_description
1 polymer ?
#
loop_
_entity_poly.entity_id
_entity_poly.type
_entity_poly.pdbx_seq_one_letter_code
_entity_poly.pdbx_strand_id
1 'polypeptide(L)'
;MSKRDDILSTALRLFNEHGYQAVGVDTIRDEANVSKMTLYNHFKNKDKLVEEVLKLRHQHFKDSLEASLDSITGAKEKLREVFNWHTRWFFSPDFFGCMFIRAMGEYHNAEGMVLISQEHKQWIAHLLEDIFHEIKVDEPASVARFFQTTLDGMIINASIFHTFERTNEVWQILCRYIGLPYEPLQPPR
;
A
#
# COMPACT_ATOMS: atom_id res chain seq x y z
N MET A 1 12.12 -19.42 -10.57
CA MET A 1 12.19 -18.63 -9.33
C MET A 1 13.31 -19.17 -8.48
N SER A 2 14.06 -18.30 -7.80
CA SER A 2 15.14 -18.72 -6.89
C SER A 2 14.57 -19.08 -5.52
N LYS A 3 15.32 -19.84 -4.71
CA LYS A 3 14.94 -20.11 -3.31
C LYS A 3 14.76 -18.83 -2.49
N ARG A 4 15.49 -17.76 -2.83
CA ARG A 4 15.29 -16.45 -2.23
C ARG A 4 13.91 -15.88 -2.54
N ASP A 5 13.43 -16.01 -3.78
CA ASP A 5 12.12 -15.52 -4.22
C ASP A 5 10.98 -16.34 -3.61
N ASP A 6 11.16 -17.66 -3.49
CA ASP A 6 10.21 -18.55 -2.82
C ASP A 6 10.02 -18.13 -1.35
N ILE A 7 11.12 -17.84 -0.65
CA ILE A 7 11.07 -17.33 0.74
C ILE A 7 10.38 -15.98 0.82
N LEU A 8 10.74 -15.03 -0.07
CA LEU A 8 10.17 -13.67 -0.03
C LEU A 8 8.67 -13.66 -0.35
N SER A 9 8.24 -14.38 -1.37
CA SER A 9 6.82 -14.48 -1.74
C SER A 9 5.99 -15.14 -0.63
N THR A 10 6.53 -16.21 -0.03
CA THR A 10 5.89 -16.88 1.12
C THR A 10 5.81 -15.95 2.34
N ALA A 11 6.91 -15.28 2.69
CA ALA A 11 6.94 -14.34 3.80
C ALA A 11 6.02 -13.14 3.58
N LEU A 12 5.95 -12.60 2.35
CA LEU A 12 5.05 -11.52 1.98
C LEU A 12 3.59 -11.90 2.25
N ARG A 13 3.15 -13.06 1.78
CA ARG A 13 1.79 -13.54 2.01
C ARG A 13 1.50 -13.72 3.49
N LEU A 14 2.36 -14.45 4.21
CA LEU A 14 2.16 -14.74 5.63
C LEU A 14 2.16 -13.47 6.50
N PHE A 15 3.08 -12.54 6.26
CA PHE A 15 3.10 -11.27 6.99
C PHE A 15 1.89 -10.39 6.67
N ASN A 16 1.39 -10.40 5.42
CA ASN A 16 0.17 -9.68 5.08
C ASN A 16 -1.03 -10.26 5.84
N GLU A 17 -1.23 -11.58 5.77
CA GLU A 17 -2.40 -12.27 6.35
C GLU A 17 -2.39 -12.27 7.89
N HIS A 18 -1.22 -12.46 8.51
CA HIS A 18 -1.14 -12.78 9.95
C HIS A 18 -0.35 -11.74 10.77
N GLY A 19 0.33 -10.81 10.11
CA GLY A 19 1.20 -9.84 10.77
C GLY A 19 2.60 -10.37 10.99
N TYR A 20 3.48 -9.47 11.42
CA TYR A 20 4.90 -9.78 11.46
C TYR A 20 5.27 -10.57 12.71
N GLN A 21 4.79 -10.18 13.88
CA GLN A 21 5.13 -10.83 15.15
C GLN A 21 4.56 -12.24 15.25
N ALA A 22 3.34 -12.45 14.76
CA ALA A 22 2.65 -13.75 14.82
C ALA A 22 3.33 -14.83 13.93
N VAL A 23 4.02 -14.43 12.87
CA VAL A 23 4.64 -15.36 11.92
C VAL A 23 6.09 -15.67 12.33
N GLY A 24 6.35 -16.95 12.64
CA GLY A 24 7.70 -17.44 12.93
C GLY A 24 8.52 -17.73 11.67
N VAL A 25 9.86 -17.68 11.80
CA VAL A 25 10.77 -18.07 10.70
C VAL A 25 10.65 -19.56 10.34
N ASP A 26 10.24 -20.40 11.29
CA ASP A 26 10.03 -21.83 11.03
C ASP A 26 8.78 -22.05 10.16
N THR A 27 7.68 -21.30 10.38
CA THR A 27 6.49 -21.31 9.51
C THR A 27 6.84 -20.91 8.08
N ILE A 28 7.58 -19.81 7.90
CA ILE A 28 8.00 -19.34 6.58
C ILE A 28 8.85 -20.40 5.87
N ARG A 29 9.80 -21.00 6.59
CA ARG A 29 10.66 -22.05 6.05
C ARG A 29 9.86 -23.25 5.57
N ASP A 30 8.93 -23.72 6.39
CA ASP A 30 8.15 -24.93 6.13
C ASP A 30 7.22 -24.71 4.91
N GLU A 31 6.58 -23.55 4.83
CA GLU A 31 5.71 -23.19 3.69
C GLU A 31 6.50 -22.87 2.40
N ALA A 32 7.69 -22.29 2.52
CA ALA A 32 8.58 -22.07 1.37
C ALA A 32 9.33 -23.34 0.93
N ASN A 33 9.18 -24.45 1.65
CA ASN A 33 9.88 -25.71 1.40
C ASN A 33 11.41 -25.54 1.25
N VAL A 34 12.01 -24.92 2.26
CA VAL A 34 13.47 -24.72 2.37
C VAL A 34 14.00 -25.19 3.72
N SER A 35 15.32 -25.28 3.90
CA SER A 35 15.90 -25.52 5.22
C SER A 35 16.07 -24.22 6.01
N LYS A 36 16.21 -24.30 7.34
CA LYS A 36 16.47 -23.13 8.20
C LYS A 36 17.80 -22.47 7.82
N MET A 37 18.79 -23.29 7.51
CA MET A 37 20.10 -22.83 7.02
C MET A 37 19.97 -22.09 5.69
N THR A 38 19.17 -22.60 4.75
CA THR A 38 18.90 -21.94 3.46
C THR A 38 18.25 -20.57 3.67
N LEU A 39 17.26 -20.48 4.57
CA LEU A 39 16.62 -19.19 4.89
C LEU A 39 17.64 -18.19 5.44
N TYR A 40 18.44 -18.58 6.43
CA TYR A 40 19.43 -17.68 7.03
C TYR A 40 20.60 -17.33 6.11
N ASN A 41 20.93 -18.17 5.14
CA ASN A 41 21.91 -17.85 4.10
C ASN A 41 21.42 -16.70 3.20
N HIS A 42 20.11 -16.56 2.99
CA HIS A 42 19.53 -15.47 2.21
C HIS A 42 19.16 -14.25 3.06
N PHE A 43 18.69 -14.47 4.29
CA PHE A 43 18.21 -13.41 5.19
C PHE A 43 18.80 -13.60 6.59
N LYS A 44 19.71 -12.70 6.96
CA LYS A 44 20.49 -12.79 8.21
C LYS A 44 19.63 -12.98 9.46
N ASN A 45 18.46 -12.35 9.50
CA ASN A 45 17.47 -12.47 10.56
C ASN A 45 16.07 -12.13 10.04
N LYS A 46 15.06 -12.27 10.91
CA LYS A 46 13.66 -11.99 10.57
C LYS A 46 13.46 -10.51 10.20
N ASP A 47 14.08 -9.58 10.91
CA ASP A 47 13.95 -8.14 10.63
C ASP A 47 14.46 -7.82 9.21
N LYS A 48 15.59 -8.38 8.79
CA LYS A 48 16.09 -8.23 7.42
C LYS A 48 15.18 -8.88 6.38
N LEU A 49 14.53 -9.99 6.71
CA LEU A 49 13.50 -10.56 5.83
C LEU A 49 12.29 -9.61 5.72
N VAL A 50 11.86 -8.98 6.82
CA VAL A 50 10.73 -8.03 6.81
C VAL A 50 11.06 -6.78 6.01
N GLU A 51 12.26 -6.22 6.12
CA GLU A 51 12.71 -5.08 5.29
C GLU A 51 12.61 -5.42 3.80
N GLU A 52 13.10 -6.60 3.40
CA GLU A 52 13.07 -7.06 2.01
C GLU A 52 11.64 -7.37 1.52
N VAL A 53 10.77 -7.87 2.40
CA VAL A 53 9.34 -8.04 2.11
C VAL A 53 8.66 -6.69 1.89
N LEU A 54 8.96 -5.66 2.70
CA LEU A 54 8.38 -4.33 2.54
C LEU A 54 8.84 -3.68 1.22
N LYS A 55 10.11 -3.86 0.82
CA LYS A 55 10.60 -3.43 -0.50
C LYS A 55 9.85 -4.13 -1.64
N LEU A 56 9.69 -5.45 -1.55
CA LEU A 56 8.93 -6.20 -2.53
C LEU A 56 7.46 -5.74 -2.60
N ARG A 57 6.83 -5.52 -1.45
CA ARG A 57 5.46 -5.00 -1.36
C ARG A 57 5.35 -3.61 -1.98
N HIS A 58 6.32 -2.73 -1.73
CA HIS A 58 6.37 -1.40 -2.35
C HIS A 58 6.42 -1.51 -3.87
N GLN A 59 7.31 -2.34 -4.41
CA GLN A 59 7.45 -2.52 -5.85
C GLN A 59 6.15 -3.07 -6.47
N HIS A 60 5.57 -4.13 -5.90
CA HIS A 60 4.29 -4.67 -6.38
C HIS A 60 3.15 -3.65 -6.35
N PHE A 61 3.08 -2.83 -5.29
CA PHE A 61 2.10 -1.75 -5.17
C PHE A 61 2.30 -0.72 -6.28
N LYS A 62 3.54 -0.26 -6.46
CA LYS A 62 3.92 0.72 -7.47
C LYS A 62 3.58 0.23 -8.88
N ASP A 63 4.07 -0.95 -9.26
CA ASP A 63 3.85 -1.54 -10.57
C ASP A 63 2.34 -1.70 -10.86
N SER A 64 1.57 -2.16 -9.88
CA SER A 64 0.13 -2.36 -10.03
C SER A 64 -0.64 -1.05 -10.17
N LEU A 65 -0.26 -0.02 -9.42
CA LEU A 65 -0.91 1.30 -9.51
C LEU A 65 -0.52 2.00 -10.81
N GLU A 66 0.76 2.03 -11.18
CA GLU A 66 1.24 2.61 -12.44
C GLU A 66 0.55 1.95 -13.64
N ALA A 67 0.49 0.61 -13.68
CA ALA A 67 -0.21 -0.11 -14.75
C ALA A 67 -1.70 0.25 -14.85
N SER A 68 -2.37 0.59 -13.74
CA SER A 68 -3.77 1.06 -13.77
C SER A 68 -3.93 2.47 -14.34
N LEU A 69 -2.87 3.28 -14.29
CA LEU A 69 -2.84 4.66 -14.76
C LEU A 69 -2.34 4.78 -16.20
N ASP A 70 -1.59 3.81 -16.72
CA ASP A 70 -0.93 3.86 -18.05
C ASP A 70 -1.86 4.22 -19.21
N SER A 71 -3.11 3.74 -19.17
CA SER A 71 -4.11 3.98 -20.23
C SER A 71 -4.89 5.30 -20.07
N ILE A 72 -4.67 6.04 -18.98
CA ILE A 72 -5.43 7.23 -18.62
C ILE A 72 -4.60 8.47 -18.92
N THR A 73 -5.13 9.34 -19.78
CA THR A 73 -4.42 10.56 -20.19
C THR A 73 -4.77 11.77 -19.32
N GLY A 74 -6.02 11.90 -18.86
CA GLY A 74 -6.47 13.06 -18.09
C GLY A 74 -6.12 12.98 -16.61
N ALA A 75 -5.59 14.08 -16.05
CA ALA A 75 -5.16 14.13 -14.66
C ALA A 75 -6.31 13.91 -13.65
N LYS A 76 -7.53 14.38 -13.97
CA LYS A 76 -8.71 14.19 -13.11
C LYS A 76 -9.12 12.71 -13.06
N GLU A 77 -9.07 12.06 -14.21
CA GLU A 77 -9.36 10.65 -14.38
C GLU A 77 -8.28 9.80 -13.70
N LYS A 78 -6.99 10.18 -13.80
CA LYS A 78 -5.89 9.55 -13.05
C LYS A 78 -6.11 9.66 -11.55
N LEU A 79 -6.47 10.85 -11.05
CA LEU A 79 -6.77 11.06 -9.64
C LEU A 79 -7.89 10.12 -9.19
N ARG A 80 -9.02 10.10 -9.91
CA ARG A 80 -10.15 9.21 -9.61
C ARG A 80 -9.72 7.74 -9.66
N GLU A 81 -8.85 7.36 -10.59
CA GLU A 81 -8.36 6.00 -10.70
C GLU A 81 -7.47 5.58 -9.52
N VAL A 82 -6.65 6.48 -8.97
CA VAL A 82 -5.90 6.19 -7.72
C VAL A 82 -6.88 5.75 -6.62
N PHE A 83 -8.02 6.42 -6.48
CA PHE A 83 -9.04 6.06 -5.49
C PHE A 83 -9.85 4.80 -5.88
N ASN A 84 -10.16 4.59 -7.15
CA ASN A 84 -10.78 3.34 -7.62
C ASN A 84 -9.86 2.14 -7.37
N TRP A 85 -8.55 2.28 -7.60
CA TRP A 85 -7.57 1.24 -7.35
C TRP A 85 -7.54 0.86 -5.87
N HIS A 86 -7.49 1.85 -4.97
CA HIS A 86 -7.55 1.61 -3.54
C HIS A 86 -8.89 0.98 -3.13
N THR A 87 -10.00 1.44 -3.71
CA THR A 87 -11.32 0.86 -3.47
C THR A 87 -11.34 -0.61 -3.85
N ARG A 88 -10.87 -1.00 -5.05
CA ARG A 88 -10.80 -2.40 -5.44
C ARG A 88 -9.94 -3.22 -4.47
N TRP A 89 -8.84 -2.66 -3.99
CA TRP A 89 -8.01 -3.33 -2.99
C TRP A 89 -8.73 -3.49 -1.64
N PHE A 90 -9.45 -2.48 -1.14
CA PHE A 90 -10.19 -2.53 0.14
C PHE A 90 -11.21 -3.66 0.23
N PHE A 91 -11.78 -4.07 -0.91
CA PHE A 91 -12.77 -5.13 -1.01
C PHE A 91 -12.21 -6.43 -1.57
N SER A 92 -10.89 -6.53 -1.73
CA SER A 92 -10.25 -7.75 -2.22
C SER A 92 -9.98 -8.75 -1.08
N PRO A 93 -9.89 -10.06 -1.38
CA PRO A 93 -9.52 -11.07 -0.38
C PRO A 93 -8.12 -10.89 0.24
N ASP A 94 -7.26 -10.10 -0.40
CA ASP A 94 -5.90 -9.76 0.06
C ASP A 94 -5.91 -8.59 1.08
N PHE A 95 -7.07 -7.97 1.34
CA PHE A 95 -7.13 -6.79 2.19
C PHE A 95 -6.97 -7.11 3.69
N PHE A 96 -5.73 -6.97 4.19
CA PHE A 96 -5.39 -7.04 5.61
C PHE A 96 -4.83 -5.71 6.15
N GLY A 97 -5.24 -4.60 5.52
CA GLY A 97 -4.73 -3.26 5.80
C GLY A 97 -3.33 -2.99 5.21
N CYS A 98 -2.79 -1.81 5.52
CA CYS A 98 -1.48 -1.41 5.00
C CYS A 98 -0.34 -2.08 5.77
N MET A 99 0.44 -2.93 5.08
CA MET A 99 1.64 -3.58 5.63
C MET A 99 2.65 -2.60 6.25
N PHE A 100 2.79 -1.40 5.70
CA PHE A 100 3.70 -0.36 6.21
C PHE A 100 3.21 0.26 7.52
N ILE A 101 1.91 0.58 7.63
CA ILE A 101 1.32 1.12 8.86
C ILE A 101 1.42 0.07 9.98
N ARG A 102 1.13 -1.20 9.66
CA ARG A 102 1.24 -2.31 10.62
C ARG A 102 2.67 -2.53 11.10
N ALA A 103 3.65 -2.40 10.21
CA ALA A 103 5.07 -2.49 10.59
C ALA A 103 5.45 -1.44 11.65
N MET A 104 4.93 -0.21 11.55
CA MET A 104 5.18 0.83 12.56
C MET A 104 4.58 0.47 13.93
N GLY A 105 3.41 -0.18 13.95
CA GLY A 105 2.79 -0.66 15.18
C GLY A 105 3.52 -1.85 15.80
N GLU A 106 4.10 -2.75 15.00
CA GLU A 106 4.69 -4.01 15.47
C GLU A 106 6.21 -3.92 15.76
N TYR A 107 6.93 -2.96 15.16
CA TYR A 107 8.38 -2.81 15.30
C TYR A 107 8.83 -1.51 15.98
N HIS A 108 7.91 -0.75 16.57
CA HIS A 108 8.22 0.45 17.38
C HIS A 108 9.23 1.40 16.71
N ASN A 109 9.07 1.64 15.41
CA ASN A 109 9.93 2.52 14.61
C ASN A 109 11.40 2.05 14.45
N ALA A 110 11.63 0.74 14.30
CA ALA A 110 12.92 0.23 13.84
C ALA A 110 13.36 0.94 12.55
N GLU A 111 14.58 1.50 12.55
CA GLU A 111 15.06 2.44 11.52
C GLU A 111 14.87 1.93 10.08
N GLY A 112 15.25 0.68 9.79
CA GLY A 112 15.08 0.09 8.47
C GLY A 112 13.62 0.03 7.99
N MET A 113 12.67 -0.23 8.90
CA MET A 113 11.24 -0.26 8.60
C MET A 113 10.67 1.14 8.41
N VAL A 114 11.18 2.11 9.19
CA VAL A 114 10.77 3.51 9.09
C VAL A 114 11.16 4.06 7.71
N LEU A 115 12.39 3.83 7.28
CA LEU A 115 12.89 4.35 6.01
C LEU A 115 12.07 3.83 4.81
N ILE A 116 11.83 2.52 4.71
CA ILE A 116 11.03 1.96 3.61
C ILE A 116 9.56 2.37 3.68
N SER A 117 9.01 2.58 4.88
CA SER A 117 7.64 3.07 5.05
C SER A 117 7.52 4.53 4.61
N GLN A 118 8.51 5.36 4.95
CA GLN A 118 8.58 6.75 4.49
C GLN A 118 8.69 6.82 2.96
N GLU A 119 9.57 6.02 2.36
CA GLU A 119 9.73 5.92 0.90
C GLU A 119 8.39 5.59 0.22
N HIS A 120 7.67 4.57 0.72
CA HIS A 120 6.37 4.19 0.18
C HIS A 120 5.34 5.33 0.27
N LYS A 121 5.23 6.01 1.42
CA LYS A 121 4.26 7.12 1.60
C LYS A 121 4.64 8.35 0.77
N GLN A 122 5.92 8.67 0.68
CA GLN A 122 6.44 9.77 -0.14
C GLN A 122 6.19 9.51 -1.63
N TRP A 123 6.35 8.28 -2.09
CA TRP A 123 6.06 7.93 -3.48
C TRP A 123 4.58 8.22 -3.84
N ILE A 124 3.64 7.84 -2.98
CA ILE A 124 2.20 8.14 -3.18
C ILE A 124 1.97 9.67 -3.18
N ALA A 125 2.59 10.39 -2.24
CA ALA A 125 2.46 11.85 -2.18
C ALA A 125 3.01 12.52 -3.44
N HIS A 126 4.17 12.11 -3.95
CA HIS A 126 4.73 12.66 -5.20
C HIS A 126 3.85 12.34 -6.42
N LEU A 127 3.32 11.11 -6.53
CA LEU A 127 2.38 10.77 -7.60
C LEU A 127 1.14 11.68 -7.57
N LEU A 128 0.58 11.92 -6.38
CA LEU A 128 -0.56 12.83 -6.22
C LEU A 128 -0.18 14.28 -6.52
N GLU A 129 1.01 14.72 -6.11
CA GLU A 129 1.53 16.06 -6.39
C GLU A 129 1.65 16.33 -7.89
N ASP A 130 2.21 15.38 -8.66
CA ASP A 130 2.30 15.46 -10.12
C ASP A 130 0.91 15.61 -10.75
N ILE A 131 -0.05 14.80 -10.32
CA ILE A 131 -1.45 14.89 -10.76
C ILE A 131 -2.05 16.25 -10.40
N PHE A 132 -1.78 16.77 -9.20
CA PHE A 132 -2.31 18.04 -8.73
C PHE A 132 -1.69 19.26 -9.42
N HIS A 133 -0.43 19.17 -9.88
CA HIS A 133 0.17 20.16 -10.76
C HIS A 133 -0.59 20.27 -12.09
N GLU A 134 -0.97 19.15 -12.68
CA GLU A 134 -1.76 19.13 -13.92
C GLU A 134 -3.19 19.65 -13.72
N ILE A 135 -3.81 19.34 -12.57
CA ILE A 135 -5.15 19.85 -12.19
C ILE A 135 -5.11 21.35 -11.84
N LYS A 136 -3.94 21.89 -11.49
CA LYS A 136 -3.70 23.28 -11.08
C LYS A 136 -4.43 23.67 -9.79
N VAL A 137 -4.38 22.81 -8.79
CA VAL A 137 -4.81 23.16 -7.43
C VAL A 137 -3.79 24.12 -6.79
N ASP A 138 -4.25 24.91 -5.83
CA ASP A 138 -3.35 25.69 -4.99
C ASP A 138 -2.54 24.77 -4.06
N GLU A 139 -1.26 25.08 -3.87
CA GLU A 139 -0.31 24.30 -3.05
C GLU A 139 -0.31 22.77 -3.32
N PRO A 140 0.02 22.31 -4.55
CA PRO A 140 -0.07 20.89 -4.94
C PRO A 140 0.58 19.92 -3.96
N ALA A 141 1.77 20.24 -3.44
CA ALA A 141 2.47 19.43 -2.46
C ALA A 141 1.71 19.27 -1.13
N SER A 142 1.08 20.34 -0.63
CA SER A 142 0.30 20.32 0.61
C SER A 142 -0.99 19.53 0.42
N VAL A 143 -1.68 19.74 -0.71
CA VAL A 143 -2.88 19.00 -1.08
C VAL A 143 -2.57 17.51 -1.26
N ALA A 144 -1.46 17.17 -1.91
CA ALA A 144 -1.01 15.78 -2.07
C ALA A 144 -0.81 15.06 -0.72
N ARG A 145 -0.13 15.70 0.24
CA ARG A 145 0.05 15.15 1.59
C ARG A 145 -1.28 14.99 2.34
N PHE A 146 -2.21 15.93 2.17
CA PHE A 146 -3.55 15.83 2.75
C PHE A 146 -4.34 14.65 2.17
N PHE A 147 -4.29 14.44 0.84
CA PHE A 147 -4.94 13.30 0.19
C PHE A 147 -4.27 11.97 0.57
N GLN A 148 -2.94 11.93 0.65
CA GLN A 148 -2.20 10.75 1.11
C GLN A 148 -2.57 10.39 2.56
N THR A 149 -2.61 11.37 3.46
CA THR A 149 -3.05 11.16 4.85
C THR A 149 -4.50 10.69 4.93
N THR A 150 -5.36 11.23 4.06
CA THR A 150 -6.76 10.80 3.96
C THR A 150 -6.85 9.35 3.46
N LEU A 151 -6.06 8.95 2.47
CA LEU A 151 -5.97 7.56 2.01
C LEU A 151 -5.53 6.63 3.14
N ASP A 152 -4.56 7.01 3.97
CA ASP A 152 -4.18 6.23 5.16
C ASP A 152 -5.36 6.04 6.13
N GLY A 153 -6.11 7.11 6.39
CA GLY A 153 -7.33 7.05 7.18
C GLY A 153 -8.40 6.15 6.56
N MET A 154 -8.58 6.21 5.24
CA MET A 154 -9.51 5.37 4.49
C MET A 154 -9.14 3.89 4.59
N ILE A 155 -7.84 3.54 4.52
CA ILE A 155 -7.36 2.16 4.69
C ILE A 155 -7.76 1.62 6.06
N ILE A 156 -7.55 2.38 7.13
CA ILE A 156 -7.94 1.95 8.47
C ILE A 156 -9.47 1.81 8.57
N ASN A 157 -10.21 2.78 8.04
CA ASN A 157 -11.68 2.73 8.08
C ASN A 157 -12.25 1.55 7.27
N ALA A 158 -11.65 1.20 6.14
CA ALA A 158 -12.03 0.05 5.34
C ALA A 158 -11.93 -1.25 6.14
N SER A 159 -10.92 -1.38 7.01
CA SER A 159 -10.76 -2.56 7.90
C SER A 159 -11.74 -2.63 9.08
N ILE A 160 -12.47 -1.55 9.34
CA ILE A 160 -13.44 -1.47 10.45
C ILE A 160 -14.87 -1.55 9.94
N PHE A 161 -15.17 -0.76 8.90
CA PHE A 161 -16.54 -0.58 8.44
C PHE A 161 -16.90 -1.47 7.25
N HIS A 162 -15.93 -1.80 6.39
CA HIS A 162 -16.16 -2.60 5.18
C HIS A 162 -17.32 -2.09 4.30
N THR A 163 -17.52 -0.77 4.20
CA THR A 163 -18.58 -0.17 3.39
C THR A 163 -18.05 0.72 2.27
N PHE A 164 -18.61 0.55 1.07
CA PHE A 164 -18.22 1.33 -0.10
C PHE A 164 -18.74 2.78 0.01
N GLU A 165 -19.91 2.95 0.62
CA GLU A 165 -20.59 4.24 0.79
C GLU A 165 -19.70 5.25 1.51
N ARG A 166 -19.03 4.84 2.60
CA ARG A 166 -18.10 5.72 3.33
C ARG A 166 -16.89 6.12 2.49
N THR A 167 -16.34 5.18 1.72
CA THR A 167 -15.23 5.44 0.81
C THR A 167 -15.62 6.47 -0.25
N ASN A 168 -16.82 6.31 -0.81
CA ASN A 168 -17.35 7.20 -1.84
C ASN A 168 -17.76 8.58 -1.29
N GLU A 169 -18.28 8.66 -0.06
CA GLU A 169 -18.56 9.92 0.64
C GLU A 169 -17.28 10.74 0.87
N VAL A 170 -16.20 10.09 1.33
CA VAL A 170 -14.89 10.76 1.50
C VAL A 170 -14.40 11.30 0.15
N TRP A 171 -14.50 10.51 -0.92
CA TRP A 171 -14.15 10.97 -2.26
C TRP A 171 -14.96 12.19 -2.71
N GLN A 172 -16.28 12.20 -2.46
CA GLN A 172 -17.13 13.36 -2.76
C GLN A 172 -16.65 14.63 -2.03
N ILE A 173 -16.25 14.50 -0.75
CA ILE A 173 -15.71 15.62 0.03
C ILE A 173 -14.37 16.09 -0.56
N LEU A 174 -13.49 15.17 -0.92
CA LEU A 174 -12.21 15.47 -1.54
C LEU A 174 -12.37 16.20 -2.87
N CYS A 175 -13.28 15.77 -3.76
CA CYS A 175 -13.59 16.48 -5.00
C CYS A 175 -14.00 17.94 -4.74
N ARG A 176 -14.90 18.16 -3.75
CA ARG A 176 -15.33 19.52 -3.38
C ARG A 176 -14.18 20.36 -2.86
N TYR A 177 -13.30 19.79 -2.04
CA TYR A 177 -12.16 20.49 -1.45
C TYR A 177 -11.22 21.07 -2.53
N ILE A 178 -11.01 20.34 -3.63
CA ILE A 178 -10.15 20.79 -4.75
C ILE A 178 -10.93 21.39 -5.94
N GLY A 179 -12.23 21.63 -5.78
CA GLY A 179 -13.07 22.22 -6.84
C GLY A 179 -13.29 21.34 -8.08
N LEU A 180 -13.14 20.02 -7.97
CA LEU A 180 -13.45 19.09 -9.05
C LEU A 180 -14.94 18.72 -9.08
N PRO A 181 -15.54 18.53 -10.28
CA PRO A 181 -16.87 17.95 -10.37
C PRO A 181 -16.86 16.55 -9.77
N TYR A 182 -17.88 16.23 -8.99
CA TYR A 182 -17.99 14.93 -8.36
C TYR A 182 -18.47 13.89 -9.39
N GLU A 183 -17.65 12.86 -9.56
CA GLU A 183 -18.00 11.61 -10.23
C GLU A 183 -17.80 10.45 -9.25
N PRO A 184 -18.81 9.58 -9.01
CA PRO A 184 -18.72 8.51 -8.02
C PRO A 184 -17.53 7.57 -8.27
N LEU A 185 -16.96 6.98 -7.22
CA LEU A 185 -16.02 5.87 -7.40
C LEU A 185 -16.72 4.65 -8.00
N GLN A 186 -15.95 3.73 -8.57
CA GLN A 186 -16.48 2.46 -9.04
C GLN A 186 -16.80 1.55 -7.85
N PRO A 187 -18.03 1.01 -7.75
CA PRO A 187 -18.34 0.05 -6.70
C PRO A 187 -17.48 -1.22 -6.87
N PRO A 188 -17.08 -1.87 -5.76
CA PRO A 188 -16.37 -3.14 -5.83
C PRO A 188 -17.25 -4.20 -6.53
N ARG A 189 -16.61 -5.14 -7.23
CA ARG A 189 -17.28 -6.27 -7.89
C ARG A 189 -17.58 -7.40 -6.93
#